data_AF-A0A7V7BMD4-F1
#
_entry.id   AF-A0A7V7BMD4-F1
#
_cell.length_a   1.000
_cell.length_b   1.000
_cell.length_c   1.000
_cell.angle_alpha   90.00
_cell.angle_beta   90.00
_cell.angle_gamma   90.00
#
_symmetry.space_group_name_H-M   'P 1'
#
loop_
_entity.id
_entity.type
_entity.pdbx_description
1 polymer ?
#
loop_
_entity_poly.entity_id
_entity_poly.type
_entity_poly.pdbx_seq_one_letter_code
_entity_poly.pdbx_strand_id
1 'polypeptide(L)'
;MTTKENVIPAHLANDRYWRGTLYLFQNHYRLNQFLTTKYFDFNEETIKMQSLKRAFAPFSNSEKIMLDLALHLFNERNKFNLSQLDYLDSNNTALALKAISLRFNQ
;
A
#
# COMPACT_ATOMS: atom_id res chain seq x y z
N MET A 1 -26.99 0.61 -10.17
CA MET A 1 -25.82 1.16 -10.88
C MET A 1 -24.62 0.29 -10.56
N THR A 2 -24.24 -0.60 -11.47
CA THR A 2 -23.17 -1.58 -11.30
C THR A 2 -21.83 -0.94 -11.65
N THR A 3 -21.07 -0.56 -10.63
CA THR A 3 -19.67 -0.12 -10.78
C THR A 3 -18.83 -1.32 -11.19
N LYS A 4 -18.18 -1.25 -12.37
CA LYS A 4 -17.17 -2.22 -12.83
C LYS A 4 -16.25 -2.56 -11.65
N GLU A 5 -16.26 -3.81 -11.24
CA GLU A 5 -15.42 -4.34 -10.17
C GLU A 5 -13.95 -4.07 -10.53
N ASN A 6 -13.23 -3.47 -9.58
CA ASN A 6 -11.78 -3.35 -9.62
C ASN A 6 -11.18 -4.75 -9.49
N VAL A 7 -11.18 -5.52 -10.57
CA VAL A 7 -10.55 -6.84 -10.58
C VAL A 7 -9.05 -6.60 -10.62
N ILE A 8 -8.42 -6.70 -9.45
CA ILE A 8 -6.96 -6.74 -9.34
C ILE A 8 -6.49 -7.97 -10.13
N PRO A 9 -5.66 -7.82 -11.16
CA PRO A 9 -5.17 -8.95 -11.93
C PRO A 9 -4.48 -9.99 -11.04
N ALA A 10 -4.78 -11.28 -11.28
CA ALA A 10 -4.33 -12.37 -10.41
C ALA A 10 -2.80 -12.47 -10.31
N HIS A 11 -2.06 -12.08 -11.35
CA HIS A 11 -0.60 -12.10 -11.33
C HIS A 11 -0.01 -11.09 -10.34
N LEU A 12 -0.66 -9.93 -10.13
CA LEU A 12 -0.21 -8.93 -9.15
C LEU A 12 -0.32 -9.42 -7.70
N ALA A 13 -1.21 -10.38 -7.43
CA ALA A 13 -1.31 -10.99 -6.10
C ALA A 13 -0.06 -11.83 -5.76
N ASN A 14 0.66 -12.32 -6.77
CA ASN A 14 1.88 -13.11 -6.61
C ASN A 14 3.16 -12.32 -6.93
N ASP A 15 3.04 -11.13 -7.53
CA ASP A 15 4.18 -10.28 -7.82
C ASP A 15 4.82 -9.74 -6.53
N ARG A 16 6.15 -9.78 -6.49
CA ARG A 16 6.95 -9.46 -5.29
C ARG A 16 6.82 -8.00 -4.83
N TYR A 17 6.55 -7.08 -5.75
CA TYR A 17 6.43 -5.64 -5.48
C TYR A 17 4.98 -5.29 -5.17
N TRP A 18 4.03 -5.97 -5.83
CA TRP A 18 2.62 -5.72 -5.64
C TRP A 18 2.02 -6.40 -4.41
N ARG A 19 2.40 -7.64 -4.09
CA ARG A 19 1.73 -8.44 -3.05
C ARG A 19 1.68 -7.74 -1.69
N GLY A 20 2.81 -7.19 -1.24
CA GLY A 20 2.88 -6.45 0.03
C GLY A 20 2.07 -5.14 0.00
N THR A 21 2.17 -4.40 -1.10
CA THR A 21 1.42 -3.15 -1.30
C THR A 21 -0.09 -3.40 -1.34
N LEU A 22 -0.55 -4.36 -2.13
CA LEU A 22 -1.96 -4.73 -2.22
C LEU A 22 -2.49 -5.21 -0.87
N TYR A 23 -1.73 -6.03 -0.14
CA TYR A 23 -2.12 -6.46 1.20
C TYR A 23 -2.40 -5.28 2.12
N LEU A 24 -1.51 -4.27 2.16
CA LEU A 24 -1.74 -3.07 2.98
C LEU A 24 -2.97 -2.29 2.52
N PHE A 25 -3.12 -2.08 1.21
CA PHE A 25 -4.27 -1.38 0.67
C PHE A 25 -5.57 -2.14 0.91
N GLN A 26 -5.59 -3.47 0.89
CA GLN A 26 -6.81 -4.25 1.11
C GLN A 26 -7.22 -4.30 2.59
N ASN A 27 -6.25 -4.32 3.52
CA ASN A 27 -6.52 -4.63 4.93
C ASN A 27 -6.47 -3.42 5.87
N HIS A 28 -5.80 -2.32 5.49
CA HIS A 28 -5.75 -1.12 6.32
C HIS A 28 -6.98 -0.24 6.08
N TYR A 29 -7.72 0.09 7.15
CA TYR A 29 -9.01 0.80 7.08
C TYR A 29 -8.97 2.08 6.23
N ARG A 30 -7.85 2.82 6.29
CA ARG A 30 -7.69 4.05 5.49
C ARG A 30 -7.20 3.77 4.08
N LEU A 31 -6.24 2.86 3.88
CA LEU A 31 -5.63 2.66 2.57
C LEU A 31 -6.65 2.04 1.60
N ASN A 32 -7.54 1.18 2.10
CA ASN A 32 -8.60 0.54 1.33
C ASN A 32 -9.47 1.53 0.56
N GLN A 33 -9.77 2.68 1.17
CA GLN A 33 -10.55 3.75 0.55
C GLN A 33 -9.86 4.40 -0.66
N PHE A 34 -8.55 4.17 -0.84
CA PHE A 34 -7.74 4.71 -1.94
C PHE A 34 -7.34 3.65 -2.98
N LEU A 35 -7.72 2.38 -2.78
CA LEU A 35 -7.48 1.31 -3.76
C LEU A 35 -8.46 1.41 -4.94
N THR A 36 -8.21 2.41 -5.80
CA THR A 36 -9.11 2.79 -6.90
C THR A 36 -8.30 3.11 -8.16
N THR A 37 -8.94 3.04 -9.32
CA THR A 37 -8.35 3.41 -10.62
C THR A 37 -7.90 4.87 -10.72
N LYS A 38 -8.31 5.72 -9.76
CA LYS A 38 -7.78 7.08 -9.63
C LYS A 38 -6.28 7.09 -9.35
N TYR A 39 -5.80 6.15 -8.53
CA TYR A 39 -4.40 6.09 -8.08
C TYR A 39 -3.64 4.88 -8.61
N PHE A 40 -4.34 3.82 -8.99
CA PHE A 40 -3.78 2.56 -9.47
C PHE A 40 -4.12 2.36 -10.93
N ASP A 41 -3.10 2.14 -11.75
CA ASP A 41 -3.28 1.63 -13.11
C ASP A 41 -2.78 0.19 -13.13
N PHE A 42 -3.71 -0.76 -13.07
CA PHE A 42 -3.37 -2.19 -13.04
C PHE A 42 -3.01 -2.74 -14.42
N ASN A 43 -3.34 -2.03 -15.50
CA ASN A 43 -2.95 -2.43 -16.86
C ASN A 43 -1.49 -2.05 -17.12
N GLU A 44 -1.13 -0.83 -16.73
CA GLU A 44 0.25 -0.32 -16.84
C GLU A 44 1.12 -0.71 -15.64
N GLU A 45 0.55 -1.39 -14.64
CA GLU A 45 1.19 -1.74 -13.38
C GLU A 45 1.89 -0.54 -12.72
N THR A 46 1.20 0.59 -12.64
CA THR A 46 1.72 1.82 -12.02
C THR A 46 0.86 2.33 -10.88
N ILE A 47 1.51 3.06 -9.96
CA ILE A 47 0.86 3.76 -8.84
C ILE A 47 1.19 5.26 -8.94
N LYS A 48 0.15 6.11 -8.86
CA LYS A 48 0.30 7.58 -8.83
C LYS A 48 0.71 8.07 -7.44
N MET A 49 1.96 7.76 -7.07
CA MET A 49 2.53 7.97 -5.74
C MET A 49 2.37 9.40 -5.20
N GLN A 50 2.74 10.41 -6.01
CA GLN A 50 2.65 11.81 -5.59
C GLN A 50 1.20 12.25 -5.33
N SER A 51 0.24 11.70 -6.07
CA SER A 51 -1.17 11.97 -5.86
C SER A 51 -1.69 11.31 -4.58
N LEU A 52 -1.24 10.09 -4.28
CA LEU A 52 -1.53 9.43 -2.99
C LEU A 52 -0.94 10.21 -1.81
N LYS A 53 0.34 10.60 -1.87
CA LYS A 53 0.98 11.38 -0.80
C LYS A 53 0.26 12.71 -0.53
N ARG A 54 -0.16 13.42 -1.59
CA ARG A 54 -0.99 14.63 -1.46
C ARG A 54 -2.35 14.34 -0.84
N ALA A 55 -2.99 13.25 -1.25
CA ALA A 55 -4.26 12.83 -0.66
C ALA A 55 -4.12 12.42 0.82
N PHE A 56 -2.93 11.93 1.21
CA PHE A 56 -2.62 11.55 2.59
C PHE A 56 -2.17 12.72 3.48
N ALA A 57 -1.94 13.91 2.93
CA ALA A 57 -1.50 15.09 3.67
C ALA A 57 -2.34 15.43 4.93
N PRO A 58 -3.69 15.35 4.92
CA PRO A 58 -4.50 15.68 6.10
C PRO A 58 -4.59 14.54 7.13
N PHE A 59 -4.08 13.35 6.83
CA PHE A 59 -4.22 12.18 7.69
C PHE A 59 -3.15 12.11 8.79
N SER A 60 -3.37 11.21 9.74
CA SER A 60 -2.47 11.00 10.88
C SER A 60 -1.08 10.54 10.44
N ASN A 61 -0.10 10.69 11.33
CA ASN A 61 1.25 10.20 11.07
C ASN A 61 1.27 8.68 10.84
N SER A 62 0.50 7.92 11.62
CA SER A 62 0.37 6.46 11.44
C SER A 62 -0.14 6.11 10.04
N GLU A 63 -1.21 6.76 9.57
CA GLU A 63 -1.75 6.54 8.22
C GLU A 63 -0.74 6.88 7.12
N LYS A 64 0.05 7.94 7.30
CA LYS A 64 1.12 8.33 6.38
C LYS A 64 2.26 7.31 6.35
N ILE A 65 2.68 6.80 7.51
CA ILE A 65 3.70 5.74 7.62
C ILE A 65 3.23 4.47 6.88
N MET A 66 1.98 4.07 7.06
CA MET A 66 1.41 2.92 6.34
C MET A 66 1.41 3.12 4.82
N LEU A 67 1.08 4.33 4.35
CA LEU A 67 1.19 4.65 2.92
C LEU A 67 2.64 4.60 2.43
N ASP A 68 3.56 5.26 3.14
CA ASP A 68 4.96 5.31 2.73
C ASP A 68 5.59 3.91 2.68
N LEU A 69 5.24 3.04 3.63
CA LEU A 69 5.61 1.62 3.58
C LEU A 69 5.04 0.94 2.34
N ALA A 70 3.75 1.09 2.06
CA ALA A 70 3.13 0.47 0.90
C ALA A 70 3.78 0.93 -0.42
N LEU A 71 4.17 2.21 -0.52
CA LEU A 71 4.87 2.74 -1.69
C LEU A 71 6.33 2.27 -1.76
N HIS A 72 7.01 2.09 -0.63
CA HIS A 72 8.35 1.50 -0.54
C HIS A 72 8.38 0.03 -0.98
N LEU A 73 7.35 -0.76 -0.59
CA LEU A 73 7.24 -2.16 -1.00
C LEU A 73 7.06 -2.30 -2.52
N PHE A 74 6.28 -1.40 -3.13
CA PHE A 74 6.06 -1.37 -4.57
C PHE A 74 7.28 -0.86 -5.34
N ASN A 75 7.97 0.18 -4.86
CA ASN A 75 9.29 0.52 -5.39
C ASN A 75 10.25 1.06 -4.32
N GLU A 76 11.51 0.65 -4.43
CA GLU A 76 12.56 1.07 -3.49
C GLU A 76 12.95 2.54 -3.63
N ARG A 77 12.44 3.23 -4.67
CA ARG A 77 12.68 4.67 -4.87
C ARG A 77 12.06 5.50 -3.75
N ASN A 78 11.00 5.02 -3.09
CA ASN A 78 10.52 5.61 -1.86
C ASN A 78 11.36 5.09 -0.70
N LYS A 79 12.27 5.92 -0.16
CA LYS A 79 12.98 5.57 1.06
C LYS A 79 11.99 5.45 2.22
N PHE A 80 12.08 4.36 2.96
CA PHE A 80 11.33 4.13 4.18
C PHE A 80 12.31 3.85 5.31
N ASN A 81 12.10 4.47 6.47
CA ASN A 81 12.92 4.20 7.64
C ASN A 81 12.17 3.22 8.55
N LEU A 82 12.78 2.05 8.82
CA LEU A 82 12.17 1.02 9.66
C LEU A 82 11.83 1.51 11.07
N SER A 83 12.59 2.48 11.62
CA SER A 83 12.28 3.06 12.93
C SER A 83 10.96 3.85 12.93
N GLN A 84 10.37 4.14 11.76
CA GLN A 84 9.02 4.71 11.69
C GLN A 84 7.95 3.75 12.17
N LEU A 85 8.22 2.44 12.15
CA LEU A 85 7.28 1.43 12.66
C LEU A 85 7.03 1.57 14.17
N ASP A 86 7.96 2.18 14.91
CA ASP A 86 7.83 2.41 16.36
C ASP A 86 6.68 3.38 16.71
N TYR A 87 6.19 4.14 15.73
CA TYR A 87 5.05 5.06 15.91
C TYR A 87 3.69 4.44 15.59
N LEU A 88 3.66 3.17 15.18
CA LEU A 88 2.43 2.48 14.84
C LEU A 88 1.82 1.82 16.09
N ASP A 89 0.49 1.78 16.14
CA ASP A 89 -0.21 0.93 17.08
C ASP A 89 0.01 -0.57 16.77
N SER A 90 -0.45 -1.45 17.65
CA SER A 90 -0.26 -2.90 17.50
C SER A 90 -0.88 -3.47 16.22
N ASN A 91 -2.02 -2.93 15.79
CA ASN A 91 -2.73 -3.39 14.60
C ASN A 91 -1.97 -3.00 13.32
N ASN A 92 -1.58 -1.73 13.22
CA ASN A 92 -0.80 -1.22 12.09
C ASN A 92 0.59 -1.85 12.03
N THR A 93 1.22 -2.10 13.18
CA THR A 93 2.47 -2.85 13.26
C THR A 93 2.33 -4.26 12.69
N ALA A 94 1.27 -4.99 13.08
CA ALA A 94 1.04 -6.34 12.57
C ALA A 94 0.83 -6.35 11.04
N LEU A 95 0.04 -5.40 10.51
CA LEU A 95 -0.15 -5.23 9.08
C LEU A 95 1.16 -4.93 8.35
N ALA A 96 1.95 -3.98 8.88
CA ALA A 96 3.22 -3.59 8.31
C ALA A 96 4.21 -4.76 8.23
N LEU A 97 4.39 -5.50 9.33
CA LEU A 97 5.28 -6.66 9.38
C LEU A 97 4.82 -7.77 8.44
N LYS A 98 3.50 -8.02 8.35
CA LYS A 98 2.96 -9.00 7.40
C LYS A 98 3.24 -8.57 5.97
N ALA A 99 3.01 -7.31 5.61
CA ALA A 99 3.30 -6.79 4.27
C ALA A 99 4.79 -6.89 3.90
N ILE A 100 5.67 -6.58 4.84
CA ILE A 100 7.12 -6.76 4.70
C ILE A 100 7.44 -8.24 4.46
N SER A 101 6.91 -9.15 5.28
CA SER A 101 7.12 -10.59 5.08
C SER A 101 6.65 -11.07 3.71
N LEU A 102 5.55 -10.52 3.19
CA LEU A 102 5.03 -10.87 1.87
C LEU A 102 5.96 -10.45 0.73
N ARG A 103 6.83 -9.46 0.93
CA ARG A 103 7.83 -9.04 -0.07
C ARG A 103 9.05 -9.95 -0.11
N PHE A 104 9.41 -10.58 1.01
CA PHE A 104 10.65 -11.35 1.17
C PHE A 104 10.47 -12.86 1.25
N ASN A 105 9.28 -13.33 1.65
CA ASN A 105 8.97 -14.76 1.67
C ASN A 105 8.50 -15.19 0.28
N GLN A 106 9.38 -15.87 -0.45
CA GLN A 106 9.06 -16.64 -1.65
C GLN A 106 8.83 -18.09 -1.28
#